data_AF-A0A8S3EVJ1-F1
#
_entry.id   AF-A0A8S3EVJ1-F1
#
_cell.length_a   1.000
_cell.length_b   1.000
_cell.length_c   1.000
_cell.angle_alpha   90.00
_cell.angle_beta   90.00
_cell.angle_gamma   90.00
#
_symmetry.space_group_name_H-M   'P 1'
#
loop_
_entity.id
_entity.type
_entity.pdbx_description
1 polymer ?
#
loop_
_entity_poly.entity_id
_entity_poly.type
_entity_poly.pdbx_seq_one_letter_code
_entity_poly.pdbx_strand_id
1 'polypeptide(L)'
;MKDRIQHELKKDSDEFKILPRDKSQSKQSSADWWAVFGIPTQTQDEKCYSMKNYIACIHCKTVYRYTNTLSTSESAIHLTQSTLSNYAFKYKPRDGSDKNVKSKCNDLIVRWISNNIRPFSIVDDEGLHELLQFFYELGVCRKDADLRIKDFMSSRYTISRHVHSMAEQTRTRFREMLSEPLENEALTLSPDLWTDQFRQISYLGVTATLIDSLYKCHTITLCCTEFTEKEKNANNIEKASISCSYF
;
A
#
# COMPACT_ATOMS: atom_id res chain seq x y z
N MET A 1 -5.16 16.69 -22.52
CA MET A 1 -6.62 16.53 -22.73
C MET A 1 -7.29 15.85 -21.54
N LYS A 2 -6.82 14.66 -21.12
CA LYS A 2 -7.22 13.97 -19.88
C LYS A 2 -7.29 14.90 -18.64
N ASP A 3 -6.23 15.65 -18.37
CA ASP A 3 -6.13 16.49 -17.16
C ASP A 3 -7.09 17.67 -17.17
N ARG A 4 -7.38 18.22 -18.36
CA ARG A 4 -8.39 19.27 -18.54
C ARG A 4 -9.80 18.75 -18.22
N ILE A 5 -10.14 17.55 -18.71
CA ILE A 5 -11.44 16.91 -18.42
C ILE A 5 -11.59 16.65 -16.93
N GLN A 6 -10.54 16.11 -16.30
CA GLN A 6 -10.54 15.81 -14.87
C GLN A 6 -10.67 17.07 -14.01
N HIS A 7 -9.98 18.14 -14.39
CA HIS A 7 -10.05 19.43 -13.70
C HIS A 7 -11.46 20.00 -13.73
N GLU A 8 -12.11 20.00 -14.90
CA GLU A 8 -13.46 20.54 -15.04
C GLU A 8 -14.52 19.66 -14.36
N LEU A 9 -14.37 18.33 -14.38
CA LEU A 9 -15.24 17.42 -13.62
C LEU A 9 -15.10 17.55 -12.10
N LYS A 10 -13.92 17.93 -11.59
CA LYS A 10 -13.70 18.16 -10.16
C LYS A 10 -14.22 19.51 -9.67
N LYS A 11 -14.39 20.48 -10.58
CA LYS A 11 -15.00 21.78 -10.28
C LYS A 11 -16.53 21.73 -10.18
N ASP A 12 -17.15 20.60 -10.52
CA ASP A 12 -18.62 20.44 -10.59
C ASP A 12 -19.29 21.52 -11.48
N SER A 13 -18.62 21.87 -12.59
CA SER A 13 -19.18 22.77 -13.59
C SER A 13 -20.36 22.11 -14.31
N ASP A 14 -21.44 22.86 -14.52
CA ASP A 14 -22.61 22.39 -15.30
C ASP A 14 -22.27 22.01 -16.75
N GLU A 15 -21.12 22.47 -17.25
CA GLU A 15 -20.64 22.23 -18.61
C GLU A 15 -20.10 20.79 -18.80
N PHE A 16 -19.65 20.11 -17.73
CA PHE A 16 -19.07 18.76 -17.81
C PHE A 16 -19.78 17.79 -16.86
N LYS A 17 -20.45 16.79 -17.45
CA LYS A 17 -21.19 15.76 -16.70
C LYS A 17 -20.75 14.35 -17.07
N ILE A 18 -20.83 13.44 -16.11
CA ILE A 18 -20.55 12.02 -16.33
C ILE A 18 -21.88 11.34 -16.62
N LEU A 19 -22.07 10.84 -17.84
CA LEU A 19 -23.28 10.12 -18.20
C LEU A 19 -23.07 8.61 -18.08
N PRO A 20 -24.00 7.87 -17.47
CA PRO A 20 -23.97 6.41 -17.47
C PRO A 20 -24.11 5.88 -18.90
N ARG A 21 -23.44 4.76 -19.20
CA ARG A 21 -23.49 4.15 -20.53
C ARG A 21 -24.88 3.58 -20.78
N ASP A 22 -25.49 3.98 -21.89
CA ASP A 22 -26.83 3.56 -22.25
C ASP A 22 -26.87 2.06 -22.60
N LYS A 23 -27.74 1.30 -21.93
CA LYS A 23 -27.84 -0.18 -22.05
C LYS A 23 -28.40 -0.63 -23.40
N SER A 24 -28.94 0.30 -24.17
CA SER A 24 -29.62 0.06 -25.45
C SER A 24 -28.68 -0.27 -26.62
N GLN A 25 -27.35 -0.09 -26.49
CA GLN A 25 -26.41 -0.16 -27.62
C GLN A 25 -25.37 -1.31 -27.59
N SER A 26 -25.44 -2.32 -26.71
CA SER A 26 -24.52 -3.47 -26.81
C SER A 26 -25.13 -4.82 -26.45
N LYS A 27 -25.12 -5.76 -27.40
CA LYS A 27 -25.41 -7.20 -27.23
C LYS A 27 -24.29 -7.99 -26.51
N GLN A 28 -23.41 -7.32 -25.77
CA GLN A 28 -22.32 -7.95 -25.02
C GLN A 28 -22.48 -7.65 -23.54
N SER A 29 -22.26 -8.70 -22.73
CA SER A 29 -22.48 -8.77 -21.29
C SER A 29 -22.11 -7.46 -20.58
N SER A 30 -23.08 -6.92 -19.86
CA SER A 30 -22.92 -5.75 -18.99
C SER A 30 -21.92 -6.08 -17.90
N ALA A 31 -20.65 -5.79 -18.16
CA ALA A 31 -19.62 -5.94 -17.15
C ALA A 31 -19.85 -4.89 -16.05
N ASP A 32 -19.87 -5.33 -14.79
CA ASP A 32 -20.26 -4.59 -13.57
C ASP A 32 -19.51 -3.26 -13.34
N TRP A 33 -18.44 -2.98 -14.08
CA TRP A 33 -17.65 -1.76 -13.94
C TRP A 33 -18.35 -0.49 -14.44
N TRP A 34 -19.36 -0.60 -15.31
CA TRP A 34 -20.17 0.56 -15.72
C TRP A 34 -21.08 1.09 -14.61
N ALA A 35 -21.20 0.40 -13.48
CA ALA A 35 -21.85 0.94 -12.28
C ALA A 35 -21.01 2.05 -11.60
N VAL A 36 -19.69 2.04 -11.82
CA VAL A 36 -18.72 2.94 -11.16
C VAL A 36 -18.15 3.97 -12.13
N PHE A 37 -18.12 3.63 -13.42
CA PHE A 37 -17.58 4.49 -14.47
C PHE A 37 -18.66 4.95 -15.45
N GLY A 38 -18.57 6.21 -15.88
CA GLY A 38 -19.39 6.76 -16.95
C GLY A 38 -18.58 7.49 -18.00
N ILE A 39 -19.25 7.96 -19.05
CA ILE A 39 -18.62 8.66 -20.16
C ILE A 39 -18.65 10.17 -19.86
N PRO A 40 -17.49 10.84 -19.77
CA PRO A 40 -17.46 12.27 -19.57
C PRO A 40 -18.00 12.96 -20.83
N THR A 41 -18.97 13.84 -20.61
CA THR A 41 -19.75 14.51 -21.65
C THR A 41 -19.68 16.01 -21.40
N GLN A 42 -19.42 16.77 -22.47
CA GLN A 42 -19.47 18.22 -22.44
C GLN A 42 -20.82 18.69 -23.01
N THR A 43 -21.50 19.59 -22.31
CA THR A 43 -22.74 20.20 -22.79
C THR A 43 -22.43 21.61 -23.26
N GLN A 44 -22.63 21.87 -24.55
CA GLN A 44 -22.48 23.19 -25.16
C GLN A 44 -23.72 23.47 -26.02
N ASP A 45 -24.40 24.59 -25.80
CA ASP A 45 -25.56 25.04 -26.57
C ASP A 45 -26.64 23.96 -26.75
N GLU A 46 -27.06 23.34 -25.63
CA GLU A 46 -28.05 22.25 -25.55
C GLU A 46 -27.65 20.95 -26.30
N LYS A 47 -26.42 20.87 -26.82
CA LYS A 47 -25.86 19.67 -27.45
C LYS A 47 -24.85 18.98 -26.54
N CYS A 48 -24.98 17.67 -26.42
CA CYS A 48 -24.10 16.83 -25.61
C CYS A 48 -23.02 16.15 -26.46
N TYR A 49 -21.76 16.44 -26.17
CA TYR A 49 -20.60 15.85 -26.84
C TYR A 49 -19.93 14.81 -25.94
N SER A 50 -20.12 13.53 -26.27
CA SER A 50 -19.46 12.42 -25.57
C SER A 50 -17.97 12.36 -25.92
N MET A 51 -17.09 12.38 -24.93
CA MET A 51 -15.65 12.25 -25.18
C MET A 51 -15.27 10.79 -25.41
N LYS A 52 -15.27 10.41 -26.69
CA LYS A 52 -14.87 9.07 -27.13
C LYS A 52 -13.44 8.78 -26.66
N ASN A 53 -13.23 7.55 -26.20
CA ASN A 53 -11.96 7.02 -25.66
C ASN A 53 -11.57 7.49 -24.26
N TYR A 54 -12.51 8.03 -23.47
CA TYR A 54 -12.30 8.33 -22.05
C TYR A 54 -13.47 7.81 -21.22
N ILE A 55 -13.14 7.40 -19.99
CA ILE A 55 -14.12 7.07 -18.95
C ILE A 55 -13.76 7.83 -17.68
N ALA A 56 -14.74 8.19 -16.88
CA ALA A 56 -14.53 8.88 -15.62
C ALA A 56 -15.21 8.13 -14.48
N CYS A 57 -14.55 8.05 -13.33
CA CYS A 57 -15.16 7.51 -12.12
C CYS A 57 -16.25 8.47 -11.63
N ILE A 58 -17.45 7.95 -11.38
CA ILE A 58 -18.60 8.73 -10.95
C ILE A 58 -18.33 9.39 -9.59
N HIS A 59 -17.56 8.71 -8.72
CA HIS A 59 -17.30 9.12 -7.34
C HIS A 59 -16.13 10.11 -7.20
N CYS A 60 -14.95 9.78 -7.74
CA CYS A 60 -13.76 10.60 -7.52
C CYS A 60 -13.45 11.57 -8.68
N LYS A 61 -14.23 11.49 -9.76
CA LYS A 61 -14.09 12.28 -10.99
C LYS A 61 -12.75 12.11 -11.73
N THR A 62 -11.95 11.11 -11.36
CA THR A 62 -10.69 10.78 -12.05
C THR A 62 -11.00 10.20 -13.43
N VAL A 63 -10.28 10.68 -14.44
CA VAL A 63 -10.49 10.33 -15.85
C VAL A 63 -9.44 9.32 -16.28
N TYR A 64 -9.85 8.32 -17.05
CA TYR A 64 -8.99 7.28 -17.61
C TYR A 64 -9.15 7.25 -19.13
N ARG A 65 -8.08 6.87 -19.83
CA ARG A 65 -8.13 6.62 -21.27
C ARG A 65 -8.72 5.22 -21.47
N TYR A 66 -9.72 5.12 -22.33
CA TYR A 66 -10.40 3.87 -22.64
C TYR A 66 -10.24 3.59 -24.12
N THR A 67 -9.58 2.48 -24.46
CA THR A 67 -9.59 1.95 -25.83
C THR A 67 -10.34 0.63 -25.81
N ASN A 68 -11.17 0.37 -26.83
CA ASN A 68 -12.00 -0.85 -26.92
C ASN A 68 -11.18 -2.16 -26.94
N THR A 69 -9.85 -2.09 -26.96
CA THR A 69 -8.99 -3.27 -27.06
C THR A 69 -7.95 -3.43 -25.95
N LEU A 70 -7.58 -2.43 -25.14
CA LEU A 70 -6.63 -2.62 -24.01
C LEU A 70 -6.63 -1.43 -23.04
N SER A 71 -7.21 -1.59 -21.84
CA SER A 71 -6.77 -0.97 -20.56
C SER A 71 -7.84 -1.15 -19.46
N THR A 72 -8.10 -2.40 -19.08
CA THR A 72 -8.86 -2.75 -17.87
C THR A 72 -8.01 -2.73 -16.61
N SER A 73 -6.69 -2.56 -16.71
CA SER A 73 -5.75 -2.62 -15.58
C SER A 73 -5.81 -1.38 -14.67
N GLU A 74 -5.69 -0.17 -15.22
CA GLU A 74 -5.71 1.07 -14.41
C GLU A 74 -7.08 1.35 -13.76
N SER A 75 -8.16 1.03 -14.48
CA SER A 75 -9.54 1.19 -14.01
C SER A 75 -9.95 0.12 -13.00
N ALA A 76 -9.46 -1.13 -13.13
CA ALA A 76 -9.67 -2.18 -12.12
C ALA A 76 -8.93 -1.87 -10.81
N ILE A 77 -7.69 -1.36 -10.90
CA ILE A 77 -6.91 -0.91 -9.73
C ILE A 77 -7.64 0.26 -9.04
N HIS A 78 -8.20 1.19 -9.81
CA HIS A 78 -9.01 2.26 -9.25
C HIS A 78 -10.30 1.76 -8.58
N LEU A 79 -10.97 0.75 -9.16
CA LEU A 79 -12.15 0.14 -8.54
C LEU A 79 -11.81 -0.42 -7.17
N THR A 80 -10.64 -1.04 -7.01
CA THR A 80 -10.15 -1.54 -5.72
C THR A 80 -9.77 -0.41 -4.74
N GLN A 81 -9.17 0.69 -5.20
CA GLN A 81 -8.72 1.78 -4.31
C GLN A 81 -9.83 2.76 -3.91
N SER A 82 -10.75 3.07 -4.82
CA SER A 82 -11.86 4.02 -4.58
C SER A 82 -12.99 3.44 -3.75
N THR A 83 -13.18 2.11 -3.80
CA THR A 83 -14.09 1.43 -2.87
C THR A 83 -13.54 1.44 -1.45
N LEU A 84 -12.24 1.16 -1.25
CA LEU A 84 -11.60 1.19 0.08
C LEU A 84 -11.64 2.59 0.74
N SER A 85 -11.43 3.66 -0.03
CA SER A 85 -11.38 5.04 0.50
C SER A 85 -12.74 5.63 0.92
N ASN A 86 -13.87 5.10 0.44
CA ASN A 86 -15.20 5.70 0.69
C ASN A 86 -16.02 4.99 1.77
N TYR A 87 -15.56 3.85 2.29
CA TYR A 87 -16.17 3.25 3.47
C TYR A 87 -15.56 3.84 4.74
N ALA A 88 -15.89 5.10 5.02
CA ALA A 88 -15.86 5.61 6.38
C ALA A 88 -16.93 4.85 7.19
N PHE A 89 -16.57 3.66 7.67
CA PHE A 89 -17.43 2.83 8.50
C PHE A 89 -17.74 3.59 9.80
N LYS A 90 -18.99 4.03 9.96
CA LYS A 90 -19.50 4.42 11.27
C LYS A 90 -19.47 3.18 12.16
N TYR A 91 -18.50 3.12 13.07
CA TYR A 91 -18.41 2.11 14.11
C TYR A 91 -19.74 2.08 14.88
N LYS A 92 -20.55 1.05 14.67
CA LYS A 92 -21.67 0.75 15.56
C LYS A 92 -21.14 -0.24 16.60
N PRO A 93 -21.07 0.13 17.89
CA PRO A 93 -20.73 -0.83 18.93
C PRO A 93 -21.76 -1.96 18.88
N ARG A 94 -21.29 -3.20 18.77
CA ARG A 94 -22.14 -4.38 18.56
C ARG A 94 -22.73 -4.88 19.87
N ASP A 95 -24.03 -5.10 19.84
CA ASP A 95 -24.83 -5.68 20.93
C ASP A 95 -24.55 -7.20 21.08
N GLY A 96 -24.82 -7.75 22.26
CA GLY A 96 -24.27 -9.00 22.83
C GLY A 96 -24.48 -10.36 22.12
N SER A 97 -24.74 -10.43 20.82
CA SER A 97 -24.90 -11.69 20.06
C SER A 97 -23.58 -12.35 19.62
N ASP A 98 -22.43 -11.76 19.93
CA ASP A 98 -21.12 -12.07 19.30
C ASP A 98 -20.22 -13.02 20.12
N LYS A 99 -20.68 -13.55 21.27
CA LYS A 99 -19.84 -14.43 22.13
C LYS A 99 -19.36 -15.69 21.41
N ASN A 100 -20.22 -16.31 20.61
CA ASN A 100 -19.88 -17.51 19.84
C ASN A 100 -18.90 -17.22 18.69
N VAL A 101 -19.04 -16.06 18.04
CA VAL A 101 -18.12 -15.65 16.96
C VAL A 101 -16.76 -15.31 17.53
N LYS A 102 -16.71 -14.55 18.63
CA LYS A 102 -15.47 -14.24 19.34
C LYS A 102 -14.77 -15.50 19.84
N SER A 103 -15.52 -16.43 20.42
CA SER A 103 -14.97 -17.73 20.85
C SER A 103 -14.37 -18.50 19.66
N LYS A 104 -15.09 -18.60 18.54
CA LYS A 104 -14.60 -19.29 17.34
C LYS A 104 -13.37 -18.61 16.74
N CYS A 105 -13.32 -17.28 16.75
CA CYS A 105 -12.16 -16.51 16.33
C CYS A 105 -10.94 -16.84 17.21
N ASN A 106 -11.13 -16.84 18.53
CA ASN A 106 -10.08 -17.21 19.48
C ASN A 106 -9.57 -18.63 19.23
N ASP A 107 -10.45 -19.60 19.01
CA ASP A 107 -10.05 -20.99 18.73
C ASP A 107 -9.20 -21.11 17.45
N LEU A 108 -9.53 -20.34 16.42
CA LEU A 108 -8.75 -20.28 15.17
C LEU A 108 -7.37 -19.65 15.39
N ILE A 109 -7.30 -18.56 16.17
CA ILE A 109 -6.04 -17.90 16.53
C ILE A 109 -5.16 -18.85 17.34
N VAL A 110 -5.72 -19.50 18.37
CA VAL A 110 -4.98 -20.48 19.20
C VAL A 110 -4.42 -21.60 18.33
N ARG A 111 -5.23 -22.16 17.43
CA ARG A 111 -4.79 -23.20 16.49
C ARG A 111 -3.69 -22.71 15.55
N TRP A 112 -3.81 -21.50 15.03
CA TRP A 112 -2.80 -20.91 14.16
C TRP A 112 -1.47 -20.72 14.88
N ILE A 113 -1.52 -20.17 16.10
CA ILE A 113 -0.36 -19.95 16.96
C ILE A 113 0.32 -21.28 17.31
N SER A 114 -0.45 -22.26 17.78
CA SER A 114 0.09 -23.56 18.21
C SER A 114 0.68 -24.34 17.04
N ASN A 115 0.02 -24.38 15.89
CA ASN A 115 0.44 -25.19 14.76
C ASN A 115 1.64 -24.59 14.02
N ASN A 116 1.79 -23.26 14.05
CA ASN A 116 2.84 -22.55 13.31
C ASN A 116 3.91 -21.95 14.21
N ILE A 117 3.89 -22.24 15.52
CA ILE A 117 4.86 -21.78 16.52
C ILE A 117 5.04 -20.26 16.43
N ARG A 118 3.92 -19.52 16.46
CA ARG A 118 3.95 -18.05 16.46
C ARG A 118 4.02 -17.52 17.90
N PRO A 119 4.62 -16.34 18.12
CA PRO A 119 4.53 -15.70 19.43
C PRO A 119 3.09 -15.24 19.69
N PHE A 120 2.64 -15.25 20.95
CA PHE A 120 1.30 -14.76 21.30
C PHE A 120 1.10 -13.28 20.96
N SER A 121 2.17 -12.47 21.03
CA SER A 121 2.16 -11.06 20.69
C SER A 121 1.81 -10.76 19.23
N ILE A 122 1.80 -11.76 18.35
CA ILE A 122 1.38 -11.57 16.94
C ILE A 122 -0.07 -11.11 16.83
N VAL A 123 -0.90 -11.37 17.85
CA VAL A 123 -2.30 -10.94 17.87
C VAL A 123 -2.43 -9.43 18.03
N ASP A 124 -1.41 -8.77 18.57
CA ASP A 124 -1.36 -7.31 18.77
C ASP A 124 -0.57 -6.60 17.65
N ASP A 125 -0.20 -7.33 16.58
CA ASP A 125 0.55 -6.77 15.45
C ASP A 125 -0.36 -5.92 14.54
N GLU A 126 -0.06 -4.63 14.43
CA GLU A 126 -0.85 -3.69 13.63
C GLU A 126 -0.88 -4.08 12.15
N GLY A 127 0.23 -4.60 11.61
CA GLY A 127 0.29 -5.05 10.21
C GLY A 127 -0.62 -6.25 9.95
N LEU A 128 -0.76 -7.16 10.91
CA LEU A 128 -1.76 -8.23 10.86
C LEU A 128 -3.19 -7.66 10.89
N HIS A 129 -3.47 -6.66 11.74
CA HIS A 129 -4.79 -6.03 11.81
C HIS A 129 -5.17 -5.35 10.49
N GLU A 130 -4.25 -4.58 9.90
CA GLU A 130 -4.42 -3.96 8.58
C GLU A 130 -4.73 -5.01 7.50
N LEU A 131 -3.99 -6.13 7.51
CA LEU A 131 -4.20 -7.22 6.56
C LEU A 131 -5.57 -7.90 6.74
N LEU A 132 -5.98 -8.17 7.98
CA LEU A 132 -7.28 -8.77 8.28
C LEU A 132 -8.43 -7.83 7.92
N GLN A 133 -8.27 -6.54 8.19
CA GLN A 133 -9.22 -5.50 7.80
C GLN A 133 -9.37 -5.44 6.27
N PHE A 134 -8.26 -5.47 5.53
CA PHE A 134 -8.28 -5.55 4.07
C PHE A 134 -9.09 -6.75 3.56
N PHE A 135 -8.91 -7.94 4.14
CA PHE A 135 -9.70 -9.12 3.74
C PHE A 135 -11.17 -9.02 4.12
N TYR A 136 -11.49 -8.46 5.28
CA TYR A 136 -12.87 -8.20 5.67
C TYR A 136 -13.55 -7.26 4.67
N GLU A 137 -12.89 -6.16 4.32
CA GLU A 137 -13.39 -5.19 3.34
C GLU A 137 -13.53 -5.78 1.94
N LEU A 138 -12.56 -6.60 1.51
CA LEU A 138 -12.63 -7.34 0.25
C LEU A 138 -13.87 -8.25 0.21
N GLY A 139 -14.16 -8.94 1.32
CA GLY A 139 -15.35 -9.77 1.51
C GLY A 139 -16.65 -8.97 1.41
N VAL A 140 -16.71 -7.82 2.09
CA VAL A 140 -17.88 -6.93 2.05
C VAL A 140 -18.11 -6.35 0.66
N CYS A 141 -17.04 -6.01 -0.06
CA CYS A 141 -17.13 -5.44 -1.41
C CYS A 141 -17.54 -6.46 -2.49
N ARG A 142 -17.32 -7.75 -2.26
CA ARG A 142 -17.59 -8.82 -3.25
C ARG A 142 -18.56 -9.86 -2.70
N LYS A 143 -19.75 -9.40 -2.29
CA LYS A 143 -20.78 -10.21 -1.60
C LYS A 143 -21.21 -11.49 -2.33
N ASP A 144 -21.02 -11.56 -3.65
CA ASP A 144 -21.47 -12.67 -4.50
C ASP A 144 -20.32 -13.53 -5.06
N ALA A 145 -19.07 -13.28 -4.66
CA ALA A 145 -17.92 -14.06 -5.10
C ALA A 145 -17.49 -15.07 -4.02
N ASP A 146 -17.28 -16.32 -4.41
CA ASP A 146 -16.58 -17.30 -3.56
C ASP A 146 -15.10 -16.88 -3.43
N LEU A 147 -14.84 -16.05 -2.43
CA LEU A 147 -13.52 -15.48 -2.18
C LEU A 147 -12.67 -16.48 -1.39
N ARG A 148 -11.78 -17.15 -2.10
CA ARG A 148 -10.72 -17.94 -1.48
C ARG A 148 -9.52 -17.04 -1.22
N ILE A 149 -9.26 -16.73 0.06
CA ILE A 149 -8.11 -15.90 0.49
C ILE A 149 -6.79 -16.38 -0.12
N LYS A 150 -6.63 -17.70 -0.27
CA LYS A 150 -5.44 -18.32 -0.87
C LYS A 150 -5.15 -17.83 -2.30
N ASP A 151 -6.17 -17.47 -3.07
CA ASP A 151 -6.03 -17.00 -4.46
C ASP A 151 -5.49 -15.56 -4.53
N PHE A 152 -5.60 -14.81 -3.43
CA PHE A 152 -5.08 -13.44 -3.31
C PHE A 152 -3.69 -13.40 -2.67
N MET A 153 -3.36 -14.40 -1.87
CA MET A 153 -2.08 -14.48 -1.18
C MET A 153 -0.96 -14.93 -2.13
N SER A 154 0.04 -14.07 -2.28
CA SER A 154 1.23 -14.39 -3.05
C SER A 154 2.09 -15.45 -2.37
N SER A 155 2.88 -16.18 -3.16
CA SER A 155 3.84 -17.16 -2.63
C SER A 155 4.92 -16.48 -1.78
N ARG A 156 5.58 -17.24 -0.88
CA ARG A 156 6.74 -16.78 -0.11
C ARG A 156 7.80 -16.12 -0.99
N TYR A 157 8.10 -16.71 -2.14
CA TYR A 157 9.13 -16.20 -3.06
C TYR A 157 8.72 -14.85 -3.65
N THR A 158 7.45 -14.69 -4.00
CA THR A 158 6.91 -13.43 -4.52
C THR A 158 6.96 -12.33 -3.46
N ILE A 159 6.53 -12.63 -2.23
CA ILE A 159 6.59 -11.68 -1.11
C ILE A 159 8.03 -11.28 -0.82
N SER A 160 8.96 -12.24 -0.75
CA SER A 160 10.39 -11.94 -0.52
C SER A 160 10.96 -11.01 -1.59
N ARG A 161 10.69 -11.27 -2.87
CA ARG A 161 11.12 -10.37 -3.96
C ARG A 161 10.49 -8.98 -3.83
N HIS A 162 9.23 -8.91 -3.42
CA HIS A 162 8.55 -7.64 -3.22
C HIS A 162 9.15 -6.85 -2.05
N VAL A 163 9.47 -7.51 -0.94
CA VAL A 163 10.18 -6.91 0.20
C VAL A 163 11.53 -6.33 -0.24
N HIS A 164 12.33 -7.06 -1.02
CA HIS A 164 13.58 -6.54 -1.56
C HIS A 164 13.37 -5.32 -2.45
N SER A 165 12.37 -5.37 -3.34
CA SER A 165 12.04 -4.24 -4.22
C SER A 165 11.59 -3.00 -3.43
N MET A 166 10.74 -3.17 -2.42
CA MET A 166 10.30 -2.09 -1.54
C MET A 166 11.47 -1.53 -0.71
N ALA A 167 12.36 -2.39 -0.23
CA ALA A 167 13.54 -1.97 0.50
C ALA A 167 14.49 -1.13 -0.39
N GLU A 168 14.71 -1.51 -1.65
CA GLU A 168 15.48 -0.68 -2.60
C GLU A 168 14.81 0.67 -2.86
N GLN A 169 13.49 0.69 -3.11
CA GLN A 169 12.76 1.95 -3.31
C GLN A 169 12.86 2.86 -2.08
N THR A 170 12.78 2.27 -0.88
CA THR A 170 12.90 3.00 0.38
C THR A 170 14.32 3.53 0.59
N ARG A 171 15.36 2.75 0.24
CA ARG A 171 16.76 3.20 0.24
C ARG A 171 16.98 4.39 -0.67
N THR A 172 16.45 4.35 -1.90
CA THR A 172 16.53 5.48 -2.83
C THR A 172 15.90 6.74 -2.23
N ARG A 173 14.70 6.60 -1.63
CA ARG A 173 14.03 7.71 -0.97
C ARG A 173 14.82 8.25 0.23
N PHE A 174 15.43 7.39 1.04
CA PHE A 174 16.27 7.82 2.15
C PHE A 174 17.55 8.49 1.67
N ARG A 175 18.16 8.04 0.57
CA ARG A 175 19.30 8.74 -0.02
C ARG A 175 18.96 10.19 -0.35
N GLU A 176 17.82 10.44 -0.99
CA GLU A 176 17.35 11.79 -1.31
C GLU A 176 17.07 12.62 -0.05
N MET A 177 16.52 12.00 0.99
CA MET A 177 16.22 12.67 2.25
C MET A 177 17.48 12.98 3.08
N LEU A 178 18.52 12.15 2.97
CA LEU A 178 19.74 12.26 3.76
C LEU A 178 20.81 13.11 3.09
N SER A 179 20.69 13.46 1.80
CA SER A 179 21.71 14.25 1.10
C SER A 179 21.86 15.66 1.69
N GLU A 180 20.76 16.36 1.93
CA GLU A 180 20.78 17.70 2.52
C GLU A 180 21.32 17.70 3.97
N PRO A 181 20.84 16.82 4.89
CA PRO A 181 21.43 16.71 6.23
C PRO A 181 22.91 16.34 6.22
N LEU A 182 23.35 15.52 5.25
CA LEU A 182 24.75 15.14 5.12
C LEU A 182 25.63 16.32 4.70
N GLU A 183 25.18 17.13 3.73
CA GLU A 183 25.90 18.33 3.26
C GLU A 183 26.00 19.41 4.34
N ASN A 184 24.98 19.51 5.20
CA ASN A 184 24.93 20.49 6.29
C ASN A 184 25.55 19.99 7.60
N GLU A 185 26.25 18.85 7.60
CA GLU A 185 26.82 18.22 8.80
C GLU A 185 25.78 17.99 9.92
N ALA A 186 24.51 17.84 9.55
CA ALA A 186 23.35 17.66 10.44
C ALA A 186 22.94 16.19 10.59
N LEU A 187 23.83 15.26 10.22
CA LEU A 187 23.63 13.81 10.28
C LEU A 187 24.58 13.19 11.30
N THR A 188 24.02 12.43 12.25
CA THR A 188 24.80 11.61 13.17
C THR A 188 24.61 10.14 12.83
N LEU A 189 25.72 9.41 12.67
CA LEU A 189 25.71 7.95 12.51
C LEU A 189 26.10 7.29 13.83
N SER A 190 25.32 6.30 14.25
CA SER A 190 25.54 5.53 15.46
C SER A 190 25.69 4.05 15.08
N PRO A 191 26.93 3.54 15.00
CA PRO A 191 27.16 2.11 14.84
C PRO A 191 26.92 1.39 16.18
N ASP A 192 26.18 0.31 16.14
CA ASP A 192 25.94 -0.60 17.26
C ASP A 192 26.47 -1.99 16.90
N LEU A 193 27.40 -2.51 17.71
CA LEU A 193 28.07 -3.78 17.48
C LEU A 193 27.80 -4.71 18.66
N TRP A 194 27.10 -5.82 18.40
CA TRP A 194 26.83 -6.84 19.40
C TRP A 194 27.18 -8.22 18.89
N THR A 195 27.24 -9.19 19.82
CA THR A 195 27.48 -10.59 19.49
C THR A 195 26.41 -11.45 20.11
N ASP A 196 25.71 -12.21 19.28
CA ASP A 196 24.83 -13.27 19.72
C ASP A 196 25.70 -14.44 20.20
N GLN A 197 25.75 -14.64 21.53
CA GLN A 197 26.53 -15.71 22.14
C GLN A 197 25.97 -17.11 21.86
N PHE A 198 24.69 -17.24 21.52
CA PHE A 198 24.12 -18.54 21.20
C PHE A 198 24.50 -18.96 19.78
N ARG A 199 24.41 -18.03 18.83
CA ARG A 199 24.76 -18.28 17.42
C ARG A 199 26.25 -18.10 17.12
N GLN A 200 26.98 -17.44 18.01
CA GLN A 200 28.38 -17.03 17.82
C GLN A 200 28.56 -16.12 16.58
N ILE A 201 27.54 -15.29 16.30
CA ILE A 201 27.54 -14.34 15.19
C ILE A 201 27.64 -12.92 15.75
N SER A 202 28.54 -12.12 15.19
CA SER A 202 28.59 -10.67 15.48
C SER A 202 27.74 -9.92 14.48
N TYR A 203 27.05 -8.88 14.94
CA TYR A 203 26.16 -8.05 14.11
C TYR A 203 26.55 -6.60 14.24
N LEU A 204 26.51 -5.88 13.11
CA LEU A 204 26.68 -4.44 13.04
C LEU A 204 25.36 -3.82 12.57
N GLY A 205 24.74 -3.04 13.45
CA GLY A 205 23.66 -2.13 13.12
C GLY A 205 24.21 -0.72 12.91
N VAL A 206 23.74 -0.01 11.89
CA VAL A 206 24.04 1.42 11.73
C VAL A 206 22.74 2.19 11.72
N THR A 207 22.63 3.16 12.62
CA THR A 207 21.46 4.03 12.73
C THR A 207 21.86 5.47 12.44
N ALA A 208 21.14 6.10 11.53
CA ALA A 208 21.25 7.52 11.24
C ALA A 208 20.25 8.31 12.08
N THR A 209 20.70 9.41 12.68
CA THR A 209 19.86 10.36 13.40
C THR A 209 20.04 11.74 12.79
N LEU A 210 18.93 12.42 12.50
CA LEU A 210 18.91 13.78 11.95
C LEU A 210 17.77 14.58 12.57
N ILE A 211 17.92 15.90 12.58
CA ILE A 211 16.86 16.84 12.98
C ILE A 211 16.43 17.59 11.72
N ASP A 212 15.13 17.53 11.40
CA ASP A 212 14.60 18.23 10.24
C ASP A 212 14.39 19.74 10.51
N SER A 213 14.01 20.49 9.47
CA SER A 213 13.70 21.92 9.55
C SER A 213 12.50 22.25 10.44
N LEU A 214 11.69 21.25 10.81
CA LEU A 214 10.58 21.36 11.76
C LEU A 214 11.01 20.99 13.18
N TYR A 215 12.31 20.86 13.44
CA TYR A 215 12.90 20.45 14.72
C TYR A 215 12.44 19.07 15.18
N LYS A 216 12.04 18.19 14.26
CA LYS A 216 11.70 16.81 14.56
C LYS A 216 12.93 15.93 14.39
N CYS A 217 13.23 15.18 15.44
CA CYS A 217 14.26 14.15 15.41
C CYS A 217 13.75 12.92 14.65
N HIS A 218 14.50 12.47 13.66
CA HIS A 218 14.26 11.24 12.93
C HIS A 218 15.41 10.28 13.18
N THR A 219 15.06 9.04 13.51
CA THR A 219 16.00 7.94 13.73
C THR A 219 15.70 6.83 12.72
N ILE A 220 16.70 6.47 11.91
CA ILE A 220 16.54 5.59 10.77
C ILE A 220 17.62 4.52 10.84
N THR A 221 17.20 3.25 10.94
CA THR A 221 18.12 2.12 10.81
C THR A 221 18.50 1.97 9.33
N LEU A 222 19.77 2.20 9.00
CA LEU A 222 20.29 2.07 7.65
C LEU A 222 20.54 0.60 7.30
N CYS A 223 21.12 -0.13 8.25
CA CYS A 223 21.46 -1.54 8.05
C CYS A 223 21.51 -2.31 9.37
N CYS A 224 21.38 -3.62 9.26
CA CYS A 224 21.74 -4.59 10.28
C CYS A 224 22.31 -5.80 9.56
N THR A 225 23.61 -6.01 9.66
CA THR A 225 24.33 -7.05 8.91
C THR A 225 25.22 -7.87 9.83
N GLU A 226 25.56 -9.08 9.39
CA GLU A 226 26.58 -9.87 10.06
C GLU A 226 27.95 -9.20 9.90
N PHE A 227 28.65 -9.04 11.01
CA PHE A 227 30.01 -8.52 11.05
C PHE A 227 31.00 -9.68 10.86
N THR A 228 31.53 -9.81 9.65
CA THR A 228 32.36 -10.94 9.21
C THR A 228 33.84 -10.79 9.53
N GLU A 229 34.29 -9.59 9.91
CA GLU A 229 35.69 -9.33 10.21
C GLU A 229 36.11 -9.98 11.53
N LYS A 230 37.25 -10.68 11.52
CA LYS A 230 37.78 -11.37 12.71
C LYS A 230 38.18 -10.39 13.81
N GLU A 231 38.76 -9.26 13.42
CA GLU A 231 39.21 -8.23 14.35
C GLU A 231 38.19 -7.10 14.43
N LYS A 232 37.69 -6.84 15.63
CA LYS A 232 36.77 -5.73 15.95
C LYS A 232 37.52 -4.44 16.22
N ASN A 233 38.43 -4.08 15.30
CA ASN A 233 39.17 -2.81 15.38
C ASN A 233 38.37 -1.68 14.70
N ALA A 234 38.72 -0.43 15.03
CA ALA A 234 38.01 0.75 14.54
C ALA A 234 37.96 0.80 12.99
N ASN A 235 39.06 0.48 12.33
CA ASN A 235 39.16 0.50 10.86
C ASN A 235 38.20 -0.51 10.20
N ASN A 236 38.04 -1.70 10.78
CA ASN A 236 37.14 -2.72 10.24
C ASN A 236 35.67 -2.35 10.49
N ILE A 237 35.37 -1.74 11.64
CA ILE A 237 34.03 -1.23 11.94
C ILE A 237 33.67 -0.08 10.98
N GLU A 238 34.61 0.84 10.72
CA GLU A 238 34.42 1.93 9.76
C GLU A 238 34.19 1.39 8.35
N LYS A 239 35.04 0.48 7.87
CA LYS A 239 34.86 -0.17 6.56
C LYS A 239 33.53 -0.90 6.43
N ALA A 240 33.13 -1.65 7.45
CA ALA A 240 31.85 -2.35 7.47
C ALA A 240 30.66 -1.38 7.54
N SER A 241 30.81 -0.27 8.26
CA SER A 241 29.80 0.78 8.32
C SER A 241 29.64 1.45 6.96
N ILE A 242 30.74 1.76 6.25
CA ILE A 242 30.71 2.32 4.90
C ILE A 242 30.12 1.30 3.91
N SER A 243 30.51 0.03 3.99
CA SER A 243 30.02 -1.01 3.08
C SER A 243 28.50 -1.22 3.23
N CYS A 244 27.99 -1.09 4.45
CA CYS A 244 26.56 -1.16 4.73
C CYS A 244 25.84 0.17 4.48
N SER A 245 26.57 1.28 4.49
CA SER A 245 26.11 2.63 4.14
C SER A 245 26.31 2.95 2.66
N TYR A 246 26.60 1.97 1.80
CA TYR A 246 26.26 2.10 0.38
C TYR A 246 24.72 2.13 0.27
N PHE A 247 24.19 3.31 0.58
CA PHE A 247 23.19 3.96 -0.24
C PHE A 247 23.53 3.67 -1.69
#